data_AF-A0A3M0YCU3-F1
#
_entry.id   AF-A0A3M0YCU3-F1
#
_cell.length_a   1.000
_cell.length_b   1.000
_cell.length_c   1.000
_cell.angle_alpha   90.00
_cell.angle_beta   90.00
_cell.angle_gamma   90.00
#
_symmetry.space_group_name_H-M   'P 1'
#
loop_
_entity.id
_entity.type
_entity.pdbx_description
1 polymer ?
#
loop_
_entity_poly.entity_id
_entity_poly.type
_entity_poly.pdbx_seq_one_letter_code
_entity_poly.pdbx_strand_id
1 'polypeptide(L)'
;MQRYAVLLPPLLMAATRFHHFDIPDASLAAFFLAGLFVPSALMLPLLLIEAFLIDYLAIAWLGVSSFCVTPAYAFLIPTYALMWAAGRRSIPYLASGRLPAVAGLALGASLMAFFISNASFYAFSGYFAETPLWDYAISVAPYALPYIGTSLAYITFFAWASRLSQRVWA
;
A
#
# COMPACT_ATOMS: atom_id res chain seq x y z
N MET A 1 -5.26 -22.94 -4.93
CA MET A 1 -4.77 -21.54 -4.82
C MET A 1 -5.59 -20.65 -3.90
N GLN A 2 -6.91 -20.78 -3.84
CA GLN A 2 -7.80 -19.92 -3.03
C GLN A 2 -7.49 -19.91 -1.52
N ARG A 3 -6.91 -20.99 -0.96
CA ARG A 3 -6.51 -21.07 0.45
C ARG A 3 -5.25 -20.27 0.80
N TYR A 4 -4.33 -20.03 -0.15
CA TYR A 4 -3.08 -19.33 0.10
C TYR A 4 -3.16 -17.83 -0.19
N ALA A 5 -4.15 -17.41 -0.99
CA ALA A 5 -4.38 -16.02 -1.34
C ALA A 5 -4.68 -15.12 -0.13
N VAL A 6 -5.22 -15.69 0.96
CA VAL A 6 -5.50 -14.97 2.21
C VAL A 6 -4.24 -14.62 3.00
N LEU A 7 -3.19 -15.45 2.89
CA LEU A 7 -1.92 -15.26 3.61
C LEU A 7 -0.96 -14.35 2.85
N LEU A 8 -1.16 -14.18 1.54
CA LEU A 8 -0.26 -13.39 0.70
C LEU A 8 -0.13 -11.93 1.18
N PRO A 9 -1.22 -11.14 1.36
CA PRO A 9 -1.10 -9.75 1.79
C PRO A 9 -0.35 -9.54 3.12
N PRO A 10 -0.71 -10.23 4.23
CA PRO A 10 -0.02 -10.00 5.51
C PRO A 10 1.45 -10.44 5.44
N LEU A 11 1.75 -11.61 4.86
CA LEU A 11 3.13 -12.07 4.72
C LEU A 11 3.98 -11.14 3.87
N LEU A 12 3.42 -10.60 2.78
CA LEU A 12 4.10 -9.65 1.93
C LEU A 12 4.44 -8.37 2.71
N MET A 13 3.49 -7.83 3.47
CA MET A 13 3.72 -6.63 4.28
C MET A 13 4.72 -6.88 5.40
N ALA A 14 4.58 -7.98 6.15
CA ALA A 14 5.52 -8.36 7.20
C ALA A 14 6.94 -8.56 6.67
N ALA A 15 7.12 -9.03 5.43
CA ALA A 15 8.45 -9.23 4.86
C ALA A 15 9.15 -7.92 4.44
N THR A 16 8.39 -6.87 4.10
CA THR A 16 8.95 -5.65 3.47
C THR A 16 8.84 -4.40 4.32
N ARG A 17 7.96 -4.36 5.31
CA ARG A 17 7.69 -3.16 6.10
C ARG A 17 8.73 -2.91 7.20
N PHE A 18 9.47 -3.95 7.61
CA PHE A 18 10.67 -3.75 8.41
C PHE A 18 11.77 -3.15 7.52
N HIS A 19 12.08 -1.86 7.71
CA HIS A 19 13.09 -1.09 6.98
C HIS A 19 14.55 -1.58 7.16
N HIS A 20 14.76 -2.86 7.45
CA HIS A 20 16.05 -3.44 7.81
C HIS A 20 16.83 -4.02 6.61
N PHE A 21 16.14 -4.43 5.54
CA PHE A 21 16.74 -5.20 4.44
C PHE A 21 16.82 -4.46 3.09
N ASP A 22 16.66 -3.13 3.07
CA ASP A 22 16.59 -2.32 1.83
C ASP A 22 15.53 -2.77 0.81
N ILE A 23 14.59 -3.63 1.22
CA ILE A 23 13.50 -4.10 0.37
C ILE A 23 12.42 -3.02 0.33
N PRO A 24 11.95 -2.61 -0.86
CA PRO A 24 10.88 -1.64 -0.97
C PRO A 24 9.60 -2.11 -0.27
N ASP A 25 8.98 -1.22 0.51
CA ASP A 25 7.74 -1.51 1.24
C ASP A 25 6.59 -1.84 0.28
N ALA A 26 6.02 -3.03 0.43
CA ALA A 26 4.89 -3.54 -0.33
C ALA A 26 3.51 -3.24 0.30
N SER A 27 3.42 -2.46 1.37
CA SER A 27 2.18 -2.24 2.13
C SER A 27 1.00 -1.79 1.25
N LEU A 28 1.19 -0.80 0.36
CA LEU A 28 0.14 -0.37 -0.57
C LEU A 28 -0.37 -1.52 -1.46
N ALA A 29 0.57 -2.31 -1.98
CA ALA A 29 0.26 -3.48 -2.78
C ALA A 29 -0.47 -4.54 -1.95
N ALA A 30 -0.05 -4.78 -0.71
CA ALA A 30 -0.72 -5.70 0.19
C ALA A 30 -2.19 -5.33 0.39
N PHE A 31 -2.51 -4.06 0.68
CA PHE A 31 -3.91 -3.61 0.80
C PHE A 31 -4.70 -3.77 -0.51
N PHE A 32 -4.12 -3.43 -1.65
CA PHE A 32 -4.75 -3.62 -2.96
C PHE A 32 -5.02 -5.10 -3.25
N LEU A 33 -4.03 -5.96 -3.04
CA LEU A 33 -4.12 -7.41 -3.27
C LEU A 33 -5.10 -8.07 -2.30
N ALA A 34 -5.18 -7.59 -1.06
CA ALA A 34 -6.20 -8.02 -0.12
C ALA A 34 -7.60 -7.69 -0.64
N GLY A 35 -7.82 -6.48 -1.16
CA GLY A 35 -9.09 -6.11 -1.77
C GLY A 35 -9.44 -6.94 -3.01
N LEU A 36 -8.42 -7.32 -3.78
CA LEU A 36 -8.56 -8.07 -5.03
C LEU A 36 -8.79 -9.57 -4.82
N PHE A 37 -8.08 -10.18 -3.88
CA PHE A 37 -8.03 -11.64 -3.73
C PHE A 37 -8.74 -12.18 -2.48
N VAL A 38 -8.98 -11.35 -1.46
CA VAL A 38 -9.60 -11.79 -0.20
C VAL A 38 -11.06 -11.33 -0.15
N PRO A 39 -12.04 -12.26 -0.13
CA PRO A 39 -13.45 -11.89 -0.11
C PRO A 39 -13.86 -11.15 1.17
N SER A 40 -13.26 -11.52 2.31
CA SER A 40 -13.63 -10.98 3.62
C SER A 40 -13.23 -9.52 3.78
N ALA A 41 -14.19 -8.69 4.19
CA ALA A 41 -13.93 -7.29 4.51
C ALA A 41 -13.02 -7.11 5.73
N LEU A 42 -12.96 -8.12 6.60
CA LEU A 42 -12.15 -8.11 7.82
C LEU A 42 -10.64 -8.03 7.54
N MET A 43 -10.21 -8.34 6.32
CA MET A 43 -8.80 -8.24 5.96
C MET A 43 -8.29 -6.79 6.01
N LEU A 44 -9.15 -5.79 5.77
CA LEU A 44 -8.77 -4.38 5.85
C LEU A 44 -8.35 -3.99 7.29
N PRO A 45 -9.21 -4.12 8.33
CA PRO A 45 -8.80 -3.81 9.70
C PRO A 45 -7.67 -4.70 10.21
N LEU A 46 -7.58 -5.96 9.78
CA LEU A 46 -6.47 -6.85 10.16
C LEU A 46 -5.11 -6.32 9.66
N LEU A 47 -5.03 -5.93 8.38
CA LEU A 47 -3.82 -5.34 7.83
C LEU A 47 -3.50 -3.97 8.45
N LEU A 48 -4.50 -3.17 8.82
CA LEU A 48 -4.26 -1.91 9.55
C LEU A 48 -3.63 -2.16 10.92
N ILE A 49 -4.14 -3.15 11.67
CA ILE A 49 -3.58 -3.55 12.96
C ILE A 49 -2.16 -4.09 12.77
N GLU A 50 -1.92 -4.91 11.75
CA GLU A 50 -0.60 -5.44 11.45
C GLU A 50 0.40 -4.33 11.11
N ALA A 51 0.03 -3.38 10.25
CA ALA A 51 0.88 -2.23 9.92
C ALA A 51 1.26 -1.42 11.17
N PHE A 52 0.28 -1.14 12.04
CA PHE A 52 0.52 -0.46 13.31
C PHE A 52 1.45 -1.25 14.24
N LEU A 53 1.25 -2.56 14.36
CA LEU A 53 2.09 -3.42 15.20
C LEU A 53 3.53 -3.50 14.68
N ILE A 54 3.72 -3.61 13.36
CA ILE A 54 5.05 -3.61 12.74
C ILE A 54 5.77 -2.30 13.07
N ASP A 55 5.11 -1.15 12.86
CA ASP A 55 5.70 0.17 13.13
C ASP A 55 6.02 0.35 14.62
N TYR A 56 5.11 -0.07 15.51
CA TYR A 56 5.32 -0.04 16.95
C TYR A 56 6.54 -0.89 17.36
N LEU A 57 6.64 -2.12 16.86
CA LEU A 57 7.78 -3.01 17.17
C LEU A 57 9.10 -2.44 16.62
N ALA A 58 9.08 -1.86 15.42
CA ALA A 58 10.26 -1.25 14.81
C ALA A 58 10.79 -0.07 15.65
N ILE A 59 9.89 0.77 16.16
CA ILE A 59 10.26 1.91 17.02
C ILE A 59 10.71 1.43 18.40
N ALA A 60 9.93 0.56 19.04
CA ALA A 60 10.17 0.19 20.44
C ALA A 60 11.35 -0.78 20.63
N TRP A 61 11.66 -1.63 19.64
CA TRP A 61 12.64 -2.71 19.79
C TRP A 61 13.80 -2.66 18.79
N LEU A 62 13.60 -2.03 17.62
CA LEU A 62 14.61 -1.99 16.55
C LEU A 62 15.27 -0.60 16.40
N GLY A 63 14.92 0.35 17.26
CA GLY A 63 15.54 1.69 17.28
C GLY A 63 15.19 2.56 16.08
N VAL A 64 14.11 2.25 15.35
CA VAL A 64 13.63 3.08 14.23
C VAL A 64 13.08 4.40 14.78
N SER A 65 13.39 5.50 14.10
CA SER A 65 12.90 6.83 14.47
C SER A 65 11.37 6.91 14.45
N SER A 66 10.78 7.52 15.48
CA SER A 66 9.34 7.78 15.56
C SER A 66 8.90 9.02 14.76
N PHE A 67 9.74 9.58 13.88
CA PHE A 67 9.47 10.79 13.11
C PHE A 67 8.14 10.73 12.33
N CYS A 68 7.78 9.55 11.80
CA CYS A 68 6.54 9.39 11.04
C CYS A 68 5.28 9.24 11.93
N VAL A 69 5.45 9.09 13.24
CA VAL A 69 4.34 8.89 14.19
C VAL A 69 3.90 10.23 14.76
N THR A 70 2.97 10.86 14.06
CA THR A 70 2.34 12.15 14.40
C THR A 70 0.81 12.02 14.28
N PRO A 71 0.00 13.06 14.60
CA PRO A 71 -1.44 13.01 14.33
C PRO A 71 -1.79 12.68 12.87
N ALA A 72 -0.90 13.02 11.92
CA ALA A 72 -1.05 12.65 10.50
C ALA A 72 -1.07 11.13 10.27
N TYR A 73 -0.49 10.32 11.16
CA TYR A 73 -0.43 8.86 11.01
C TYR A 73 -1.82 8.22 10.89
N ALA A 74 -2.85 8.81 11.50
CA ALA A 74 -4.23 8.35 11.35
C ALA A 74 -4.75 8.37 9.89
N PHE A 75 -4.17 9.21 9.02
CA PHE A 75 -4.52 9.28 7.60
C PHE A 75 -3.98 8.10 6.77
N LEU A 76 -3.19 7.20 7.37
CA LEU A 76 -2.89 5.91 6.76
C LEU A 76 -4.16 5.05 6.63
N ILE A 77 -5.15 5.22 7.52
CA ILE A 77 -6.43 4.50 7.44
C ILE A 77 -7.15 4.78 6.10
N PRO A 78 -7.50 6.03 5.74
CA PRO A 78 -8.13 6.31 4.44
C PRO A 78 -7.20 6.01 3.26
N THR A 79 -5.89 6.18 3.41
CA THR A 79 -4.89 5.83 2.39
C THR A 79 -4.96 4.35 2.01
N TYR A 80 -4.94 3.46 3.01
CA TYR A 80 -4.98 2.02 2.80
C TYR A 80 -6.38 1.51 2.44
N ALA A 81 -7.43 2.11 3.00
CA ALA A 81 -8.81 1.81 2.61
C ALA A 81 -9.06 2.11 1.12
N LEU A 82 -8.48 3.19 0.59
CA LEU A 82 -8.54 3.52 -0.83
C LEU A 82 -7.87 2.45 -1.70
N MET A 83 -6.64 2.04 -1.34
CA MET A 83 -5.92 0.98 -2.07
C MET A 83 -6.72 -0.32 -2.11
N TRP A 84 -7.27 -0.72 -0.96
CA TRP A 84 -8.09 -1.91 -0.85
C TRP A 84 -9.40 -1.80 -1.66
N ALA A 85 -10.05 -0.64 -1.65
CA ALA A 85 -11.27 -0.41 -2.44
C ALA A 85 -10.98 -0.47 -3.95
N ALA A 86 -9.84 0.06 -4.38
CA ALA A 86 -9.39 -0.05 -5.78
C ALA A 86 -9.11 -1.51 -6.18
N GLY A 87 -8.53 -2.30 -5.27
CA GLY A 87 -8.35 -3.74 -5.44
C GLY A 87 -9.68 -4.48 -5.62
N ARG A 88 -10.65 -4.21 -4.73
CA ARG A 88 -12.04 -4.75 -4.83
C ARG A 88 -12.67 -4.40 -6.17
N ARG A 89 -12.53 -3.13 -6.59
CA ARG A 89 -13.09 -2.64 -7.86
C ARG A 89 -12.44 -3.29 -9.08
N SER A 90 -11.24 -3.85 -8.91
CA SER A 90 -10.45 -4.51 -9.95
C SER A 90 -10.85 -5.95 -10.24
N ILE A 91 -11.64 -6.59 -9.37
CA ILE A 91 -12.10 -7.98 -9.51
C ILE A 91 -12.70 -8.30 -10.89
N PRO A 92 -13.72 -7.58 -11.41
CA PRO A 92 -14.33 -7.89 -12.70
C PRO A 92 -13.34 -7.72 -13.87
N TYR A 93 -12.42 -6.76 -13.78
CA TYR A 93 -11.41 -6.53 -14.81
C TYR A 93 -10.37 -7.63 -14.84
N LEU A 94 -9.96 -8.15 -13.68
CA LEU A 94 -9.05 -9.29 -13.60
C LEU A 94 -9.71 -10.56 -14.17
N ALA A 95 -10.96 -10.82 -13.80
CA ALA A 95 -11.73 -11.96 -14.30
C ALA A 95 -11.86 -11.92 -15.83
N SER A 96 -12.21 -10.76 -16.39
CA SER A 96 -12.32 -10.57 -17.85
C SER A 96 -10.97 -10.41 -18.55
N GLY A 97 -9.86 -10.27 -17.81
CA GLY A 97 -8.51 -10.22 -18.36
C GLY A 97 -8.02 -8.89 -18.85
N ARG A 98 -8.70 -7.84 -18.43
CA ARG A 98 -8.34 -6.47 -18.72
C ARG A 98 -7.27 -6.02 -17.73
N LEU A 99 -6.09 -6.64 -17.80
CA LEU A 99 -4.93 -6.27 -16.96
C LEU A 99 -4.58 -4.77 -17.05
N PRO A 100 -4.69 -4.09 -18.20
CA PRO A 100 -4.49 -2.63 -18.26
C PRO A 100 -5.48 -1.84 -17.37
N ALA A 101 -6.71 -2.32 -17.20
CA ALA A 101 -7.69 -1.65 -16.32
C ALA A 101 -7.35 -1.85 -14.84
N VAL A 102 -6.83 -3.03 -14.46
CA VAL A 102 -6.30 -3.29 -13.10
C VAL A 102 -5.11 -2.37 -12.83
N ALA A 103 -4.17 -2.27 -13.78
CA ALA A 103 -3.00 -1.40 -13.67
C ALA A 103 -3.40 0.09 -13.57
N GLY A 104 -4.40 0.52 -14.34
CA GLY A 104 -4.92 1.89 -14.28
C GLY A 104 -5.55 2.24 -12.91
N LEU A 105 -6.33 1.31 -12.33
CA LEU A 105 -6.87 1.48 -10.98
C LEU A 105 -5.77 1.49 -9.91
N ALA A 106 -4.78 0.61 -10.04
CA ALA A 106 -3.62 0.58 -9.13
C ALA A 106 -2.80 1.87 -9.21
N LEU A 107 -2.61 2.42 -10.41
CA LEU A 107 -1.90 3.69 -10.62
C LEU A 107 -2.66 4.85 -9.99
N GLY A 108 -3.95 4.98 -10.28
CA GLY A 108 -4.79 6.04 -9.72
C GLY A 108 -4.88 5.99 -8.19
N ALA A 109 -5.02 4.78 -7.63
CA ALA A 109 -5.04 4.59 -6.18
C ALA A 109 -3.68 4.91 -5.54
N SER A 110 -2.57 4.51 -6.16
CA SER A 110 -1.22 4.78 -5.64
C SER A 110 -0.88 6.28 -5.68
N LEU A 111 -1.28 6.98 -6.75
CA LEU A 111 -1.16 8.44 -6.87
C LEU A 111 -1.94 9.16 -5.75
N MET A 112 -3.19 8.76 -5.54
CA MET A 112 -4.02 9.35 -4.51
C MET A 112 -3.55 8.99 -3.10
N ALA A 113 -3.05 7.77 -2.90
CA ALA A 113 -2.41 7.36 -1.65
C ALA A 113 -1.18 8.22 -1.33
N PHE A 114 -0.33 8.49 -2.33
CA PHE A 114 0.81 9.39 -2.19
C PHE A 114 0.34 10.80 -1.80
N PHE A 115 -0.69 11.31 -2.46
CA PHE A 115 -1.25 12.62 -2.18
C PHE A 115 -1.83 12.72 -0.77
N ILE A 116 -2.71 11.79 -0.36
CA ILE A 116 -3.32 11.78 0.99
C ILE A 116 -2.24 11.70 2.07
N SER A 117 -1.26 10.81 1.91
CA SER A 117 -0.20 10.62 2.90
C SER A 117 0.67 11.88 3.05
N ASN A 118 1.10 12.50 1.94
CA ASN A 118 1.95 13.70 2.02
C ASN A 118 1.16 14.95 2.43
N ALA A 119 -0.05 15.15 1.91
CA ALA A 119 -0.87 16.29 2.27
C ALA A 119 -1.26 16.28 3.76
N SER A 120 -1.60 15.10 4.29
CA SER A 120 -1.89 14.95 5.72
C SER A 120 -0.63 15.11 6.59
N PHE A 121 0.52 14.60 6.16
CA PHE A 121 1.77 14.79 6.88
C PHE A 121 2.19 16.26 6.93
N TYR A 122 2.11 16.97 5.81
CA TYR A 122 2.32 18.43 5.75
C TYR A 122 1.41 19.18 6.72
N ALA A 123 0.09 18.90 6.67
CA ALA A 123 -0.90 19.63 7.43
C ALA A 123 -0.92 19.29 8.94
N PHE A 124 -0.62 18.05 9.33
CA PHE A 124 -0.90 17.54 10.68
C PHE A 124 0.32 16.96 11.40
N SER A 125 1.52 16.93 10.80
CA SER A 125 2.73 16.45 11.51
C SER A 125 3.23 17.43 12.57
N GLY A 126 2.98 18.72 12.39
CA GLY A 126 3.56 19.79 13.21
C GLY A 126 4.97 20.22 12.79
N TYR A 127 5.56 19.61 11.75
CA TYR A 127 6.94 19.91 11.33
C TYR A 127 7.06 21.04 10.30
N PHE A 128 5.99 21.31 9.54
CA PHE A 128 6.06 22.18 8.35
C PHE A 128 5.24 23.47 8.50
N ALA A 129 4.97 23.91 9.74
CA ALA A 129 4.13 25.09 10.00
C ALA A 129 4.66 26.38 9.34
N GLU A 130 5.98 26.50 9.20
CA GLU A 130 6.64 27.65 8.56
C GLU A 130 7.09 27.37 7.12
N THR A 131 6.84 26.16 6.60
CA THR A 131 7.28 25.77 5.26
C THR A 131 6.17 26.07 4.24
N PRO A 132 6.43 26.88 3.20
CA PRO A 132 5.47 27.06 2.12
C PRO A 132 5.10 25.75 1.43
N LEU A 133 3.84 25.60 1.02
CA LEU A 133 3.33 24.38 0.38
C LEU A 133 4.15 23.99 -0.87
N TRP A 134 4.62 24.98 -1.63
CA TRP A 134 5.43 24.72 -2.83
C TRP A 134 6.79 24.14 -2.53
N ASP A 135 7.45 24.63 -1.48
CA ASP A 135 8.76 24.11 -1.07
C ASP A 135 8.62 22.67 -0.56
N TYR A 136 7.56 22.40 0.20
CA TYR A 136 7.22 21.03 0.61
C TYR A 136 6.95 20.13 -0.60
N ALA A 137 6.12 20.55 -1.54
CA ALA A 137 5.78 19.78 -2.73
C ALA A 137 7.01 19.42 -3.57
N ILE A 138 7.93 20.36 -3.76
CA ILE A 138 9.20 20.12 -4.45
C ILE A 138 10.06 19.13 -3.67
N SER A 139 10.12 19.25 -2.34
CA SER A 139 10.91 18.35 -1.50
C SER A 139 10.43 16.90 -1.55
N VAL A 140 9.11 16.67 -1.75
CA VAL A 140 8.54 15.32 -1.78
C VAL A 140 8.42 14.73 -3.18
N ALA A 141 8.47 15.55 -4.24
CA ALA A 141 8.33 15.10 -5.62
C ALA A 141 9.25 13.92 -6.03
N PRO A 142 10.53 13.86 -5.60
CA PRO A 142 11.39 12.73 -5.92
C PRO A 142 10.89 11.37 -5.38
N TYR A 143 10.08 11.37 -4.32
CA TYR A 143 9.55 10.13 -3.73
C TYR A 143 8.31 9.60 -4.44
N ALA A 144 7.65 10.39 -5.29
CA ALA A 144 6.41 9.98 -5.95
C ALA A 144 6.63 8.76 -6.86
N LEU A 145 7.66 8.80 -7.71
CA LEU A 145 7.96 7.74 -8.64
C LEU A 145 8.30 6.40 -7.96
N PRO A 146 9.22 6.32 -6.98
CA PRO A 146 9.47 5.06 -6.29
C PRO A 146 8.26 4.57 -5.48
N TYR A 147 7.50 5.46 -4.86
CA TYR A 147 6.29 5.10 -4.10
C TYR A 147 5.23 4.43 -4.98
N ILE A 148 4.96 5.02 -6.15
CA ILE A 148 3.97 4.49 -7.10
C ILE A 148 4.53 3.27 -7.84
N GLY A 149 5.79 3.35 -8.28
CA GLY A 149 6.46 2.29 -9.05
C GLY A 149 6.55 0.98 -8.28
N THR A 150 6.95 1.03 -7.01
CA THR A 150 6.99 -0.16 -6.15
C THR A 150 5.61 -0.80 -5.98
N SER A 151 4.59 0.00 -5.68
CA SER A 151 3.20 -0.48 -5.56
C SER A 151 2.74 -1.17 -6.84
N LEU A 152 2.95 -0.54 -7.99
CA LEU A 152 2.60 -1.10 -9.29
C LEU A 152 3.36 -2.38 -9.61
N ALA A 153 4.65 -2.44 -9.32
CA ALA A 153 5.47 -3.63 -9.58
C ALA A 153 4.92 -4.86 -8.85
N TYR A 154 4.65 -4.75 -7.54
CA TYR A 154 4.06 -5.84 -6.77
C TYR A 154 2.65 -6.22 -7.26
N ILE A 155 1.77 -5.24 -7.45
CA ILE A 155 0.39 -5.51 -7.87
C ILE A 155 0.35 -6.19 -9.23
N THR A 156 1.10 -5.68 -10.22
CA THR A 156 1.11 -6.23 -11.57
C THR A 156 1.70 -7.63 -11.61
N PHE A 157 2.79 -7.88 -10.85
CA PHE A 157 3.39 -9.20 -10.72
C PHE A 157 2.39 -10.23 -10.20
N PHE A 158 1.73 -9.96 -9.06
CA PHE A 158 0.79 -10.91 -8.46
C PHE A 158 -0.51 -11.05 -9.27
N ALA A 159 -1.01 -9.97 -9.87
CA ALA A 159 -2.16 -10.04 -10.79
C ALA A 159 -1.85 -10.93 -12.00
N TRP A 160 -0.66 -10.77 -12.60
CA TRP A 160 -0.23 -11.58 -13.73
C TRP A 160 0.02 -13.05 -13.36
N ALA A 161 0.70 -13.30 -12.23
CA ALA A 161 0.94 -14.65 -11.73
C ALA A 161 -0.37 -15.41 -11.44
N SER A 162 -1.36 -14.73 -10.84
CA SER A 162 -2.68 -15.32 -10.59
C SER A 162 -3.36 -15.73 -11.91
N ARG A 163 -3.19 -14.96 -12.98
CA ARG A 163 -3.73 -15.22 -14.31
C ARG A 163 -3.10 -16.43 -14.98
N LEU A 164 -1.78 -16.55 -14.94
CA LEU A 164 -1.08 -17.72 -15.46
C LEU A 164 -1.54 -19.00 -14.75
N SER A 165 -1.68 -18.90 -13.43
CA SER A 165 -2.12 -20.03 -12.62
C SER A 165 -3.54 -20.50 -12.92
N GLN A 166 -4.42 -19.63 -13.45
CA GLN A 166 -5.76 -20.07 -13.88
C GLN A 166 -5.74 -20.70 -15.27
N ARG A 167 -4.78 -20.34 -16.13
CA ARG A 167 -4.66 -20.88 -17.50
C ARG A 167 -4.02 -22.27 -17.56
N VAL A 168 -3.10 -22.56 -16.63
CA VAL A 168 -2.40 -23.87 -16.59
C VAL A 168 -3.32 -25.00 -16.09
N TRP A 169 -4.39 -24.64 -15.37
CA TRP A 169 -5.30 -25.60 -14.72
C TRP A 169 -6.74 -25.54 -15.29
N ALA A 170 -6.91 -24.92 -16.47
CA ALA A 170 -8.15 -24.88 -17.24
C ALA A 170 -8.01 -25.75 -18.48
#